data_AF-A0A422P635-F1
#
_entry.id   AF-A0A422P635-F1
#
_cell.length_a   1.000
_cell.length_b   1.000
_cell.length_c   1.000
_cell.angle_alpha   90.00
_cell.angle_beta   90.00
_cell.angle_gamma   90.00
#
_symmetry.space_group_name_H-M   'P 1'
#
loop_
_entity.id
_entity.type
_entity.pdbx_description
1 polymer ?
#
loop_
_entity_poly.entity_id
_entity_poly.type
_entity_poly.pdbx_seq_one_letter_code
_entity_poly.pdbx_strand_id
1 'polypeptide(L)'
;MAADAKTLFGKYALSKLNGKGAEKGEWDVPSLTLEADGDKVRVHAKVANTMNGTLRYENGRLTGMLMSTRMMGPPFHMDVERALGAGFEQGMRVSREGDTLTLSHDKDTLVFVVDSSAAA
;
A
#
# COMPACT_ATOMS: atom_id res chain seq x y z
N MET A 1 20.76 10.84 0.20
CA MET A 1 20.17 10.19 -0.97
C MET A 1 18.67 10.45 -0.92
N ALA A 2 18.13 11.26 -1.84
CA ALA A 2 16.69 11.31 -2.02
C ALA A 2 16.31 9.96 -2.63
N ALA A 3 15.51 9.16 -1.93
CA ALA A 3 15.00 7.93 -2.52
C ALA A 3 14.11 8.33 -3.70
N ASP A 4 14.41 7.90 -4.91
CA ASP A 4 13.55 8.15 -6.06
C ASP A 4 12.26 7.34 -5.91
N ALA A 5 11.09 7.96 -6.15
CA ALA A 5 9.80 7.27 -6.14
C ALA A 5 9.79 6.02 -7.04
N LYS A 6 10.61 6.03 -8.10
CA LYS A 6 10.81 4.92 -9.03
C LYS A 6 11.26 3.63 -8.36
N THR A 7 12.01 3.72 -7.27
CA THR A 7 12.45 2.56 -6.49
C THR A 7 11.28 1.87 -5.78
N LEU A 8 10.15 2.55 -5.61
CA LEU A 8 8.95 2.02 -4.96
C LEU A 8 8.00 1.35 -5.94
N PHE A 9 8.27 1.38 -7.24
CA PHE A 9 7.35 0.82 -8.23
C PHE A 9 7.41 -0.70 -8.24
N GLY A 10 6.22 -1.29 -8.42
CA GLY A 10 6.05 -2.73 -8.39
C GLY A 10 4.66 -3.14 -7.92
N LYS A 11 4.44 -4.45 -7.94
CA LYS A 11 3.28 -5.11 -7.35
C LYS A 11 3.72 -5.76 -6.06
N TYR A 12 2.89 -5.59 -5.03
CA TYR A 12 3.19 -6.02 -3.68
C TYR A 12 1.99 -6.74 -3.08
N ALA A 13 2.24 -7.81 -2.35
CA ALA A 13 1.25 -8.51 -1.55
C ALA A 13 1.44 -8.13 -0.08
N LEU A 14 0.35 -7.86 0.63
CA LEU A 14 0.39 -7.55 2.06
C LEU A 14 0.83 -8.80 2.83
N SER A 15 1.90 -8.65 3.59
CA SER A 15 2.38 -9.67 4.51
C SER A 15 1.77 -9.49 5.90
N LYS A 16 1.84 -8.27 6.45
CA LYS A 16 1.42 -7.96 7.83
C LYS A 16 0.85 -6.56 7.98
N LEU A 17 -0.11 -6.40 8.89
CA LEU A 17 -0.58 -5.12 9.43
C LEU A 17 -0.37 -5.12 10.96
N ASN A 18 0.38 -4.17 11.50
CA ASN A 18 0.64 -4.03 12.94
C ASN A 18 1.13 -5.34 13.60
N GLY A 19 1.96 -6.09 12.87
CA GLY A 19 2.48 -7.40 13.30
C GLY A 19 1.51 -8.57 13.10
N LYS A 20 0.23 -8.32 12.80
CA LYS A 20 -0.76 -9.36 12.45
C LYS A 20 -0.60 -9.76 10.98
N GLY A 21 -0.40 -11.04 10.72
CA GLY A 21 -0.30 -11.56 9.36
C GLY A 21 -1.63 -11.49 8.62
N ALA A 22 -1.57 -11.30 7.30
CA ALA A 22 -2.72 -11.58 6.44
C ALA A 22 -2.93 -13.11 6.41
N GLU A 23 -3.89 -13.62 7.18
CA GLU A 23 -4.25 -15.03 7.12
C GLU A 23 -4.90 -15.34 5.77
N LYS A 24 -4.45 -16.40 5.09
CA LYS A 24 -5.10 -16.94 3.90
C LYS A 24 -6.42 -17.60 4.33
N GLY A 25 -7.48 -16.81 4.39
CA GLY A 25 -8.85 -17.28 4.60
C GLY A 25 -9.64 -17.36 3.29
N GLU A 26 -10.96 -17.23 3.37
CA GLU A 26 -11.87 -17.16 2.20
C GLU A 26 -11.65 -15.93 1.29
N TRP A 27 -10.84 -14.97 1.72
CA TRP A 27 -10.62 -13.70 1.01
C TRP A 27 -9.21 -13.64 0.42
N ASP A 28 -9.11 -13.00 -0.75
CA ASP A 28 -7.82 -12.71 -1.39
C ASP A 28 -6.90 -11.90 -0.47
N VAL A 29 -5.60 -12.18 -0.57
CA VAL A 29 -4.56 -11.41 0.12
C VAL A 29 -4.56 -9.99 -0.42
N PRO A 30 -4.63 -8.96 0.44
CA PRO A 30 -4.57 -7.58 -0.02
C PRO A 30 -3.32 -7.31 -0.85
N SER A 31 -3.48 -6.62 -1.98
CA SER A 31 -2.37 -6.27 -2.86
C SER A 31 -2.30 -4.77 -3.12
N LEU A 32 -1.10 -4.30 -3.44
CA LEU A 32 -0.78 -2.91 -3.68
C LEU A 32 0.09 -2.83 -4.94
N THR A 33 -0.30 -1.99 -5.88
CA THR A 33 0.48 -1.69 -7.08
C THR A 33 0.85 -0.21 -7.07
N LEU A 34 2.13 0.07 -7.25
CA LEU A 34 2.70 1.40 -7.35
C LEU A 34 3.33 1.58 -8.73
N GLU A 35 2.85 2.56 -9.48
CA GLU A 35 3.25 2.83 -10.87
C GLU A 35 3.56 4.31 -11.08
N ALA A 36 4.32 4.60 -12.14
CA ALA A 36 4.62 5.97 -12.56
C ALA A 36 3.37 6.64 -13.16
N ASP A 37 3.11 7.88 -12.77
CA ASP A 37 2.08 8.73 -13.37
C ASP A 37 2.64 10.15 -13.53
N GLY A 38 3.45 10.35 -14.57
CA GLY A 38 4.25 11.56 -14.74
C GLY A 38 5.21 11.77 -13.56
N ASP A 39 5.08 12.90 -12.87
CA ASP A 39 5.86 13.24 -11.66
C ASP A 39 5.24 12.70 -10.36
N LYS A 40 4.17 11.90 -10.46
CA LYS A 40 3.43 11.35 -9.33
C LYS A 40 3.46 9.83 -9.33
N VAL A 41 2.96 9.25 -8.25
CA VAL A 41 2.83 7.81 -8.05
C VAL A 41 1.36 7.44 -8.14
N ARG A 42 1.00 6.62 -9.14
CA ARG A 42 -0.33 6.01 -9.19
C ARG A 42 -0.36 4.81 -8.25
N VAL A 43 -1.39 4.77 -7.43
CA VAL A 43 -1.63 3.72 -6.45
C VAL A 43 -2.91 2.99 -6.79
N HIS A 44 -2.80 1.66 -6.80
CA HIS A 44 -3.93 0.75 -6.93
C HIS A 44 -3.79 -0.29 -5.82
N ALA A 45 -4.64 -0.20 -4.80
CA ALA A 45 -4.75 -1.21 -3.75
C ALA A 45 -6.03 -2.03 -3.95
N LYS A 46 -5.89 -3.36 -3.92
CA LYS A 46 -7.02 -4.29 -3.94
C LYS A 46 -7.06 -4.97 -2.57
N VAL A 47 -8.04 -4.61 -1.76
CA VAL A 47 -8.26 -5.16 -0.42
C VAL A 47 -9.62 -5.86 -0.44
N ALA A 48 -10.60 -5.46 0.41
CA ALA A 48 -11.99 -5.85 0.19
C ALA A 48 -12.64 -4.94 -0.87
N ASN A 49 -12.23 -3.66 -0.86
CA ASN A 49 -12.53 -2.65 -1.85
C ASN A 49 -11.31 -2.37 -2.72
N THR A 50 -11.58 -1.85 -3.91
CA THR A 50 -10.52 -1.33 -4.78
C THR A 50 -10.30 0.14 -4.45
N MET A 51 -9.10 0.48 -3.99
CA MET A 51 -8.67 1.85 -3.68
C MET A 51 -7.72 2.35 -4.76
N ASN A 52 -8.06 3.48 -5.40
CA ASN A 52 -7.24 4.07 -6.47
C ASN A 52 -6.99 5.55 -6.20
N GLY A 53 -5.80 6.02 -6.55
CA GLY A 53 -5.48 7.45 -6.50
C GLY A 53 -4.09 7.75 -7.00
N THR A 54 -3.78 9.03 -7.08
CA THR A 54 -2.47 9.53 -7.47
C THR A 54 -1.88 10.30 -6.31
N LEU A 55 -0.70 9.88 -5.86
CA LEU A 55 0.00 10.41 -4.69
C LEU A 55 1.24 11.18 -5.12
N ARG A 56 1.57 12.23 -4.36
CA ARG A 56 2.86 12.90 -4.46
C ARG A 56 3.87 12.19 -3.58
N TYR A 57 5.09 12.04 -4.07
CA TYR A 57 6.19 11.48 -3.30
C TYR A 57 7.19 12.57 -2.97
N GLU A 58 7.32 12.90 -1.69
CA GLU A 58 8.22 13.96 -1.21
C GLU A 58 8.85 13.52 0.13
N ASN A 59 10.18 13.63 0.24
CA ASN A 59 10.93 13.34 1.47
C ASN A 59 10.62 11.96 2.11
N GLY A 60 10.43 10.92 1.29
CA GLY A 60 10.12 9.59 1.80
C GLY A 60 8.67 9.39 2.24
N ARG A 61 7.77 10.31 1.86
CA ARG A 61 6.34 10.23 2.17
C ARG A 61 5.49 10.25 0.91
N LEU A 62 4.45 9.43 0.91
CA LEU A 62 3.39 9.40 -0.08
C LEU A 62 2.16 10.13 0.46
N THR A 63 1.77 11.22 -0.20
CA THR A 63 0.65 12.06 0.22
C THR A 63 -0.37 12.23 -0.90
N GLY A 64 -1.64 11.99 -0.60
CA GLY A 64 -2.77 12.17 -1.52
C GLY A 64 -4.00 11.38 -1.11
N MET A 65 -5.11 11.61 -1.81
CA MET A 65 -6.38 10.97 -1.52
C MET A 65 -6.56 9.71 -2.36
N LEU A 66 -7.08 8.65 -1.74
CA LEU A 66 -7.55 7.46 -2.45
C LEU A 66 -9.08 7.48 -2.55
N MET A 67 -9.60 7.19 -3.73
CA MET A 67 -11.01 6.84 -3.90
C MET A 67 -11.18 5.33 -3.71
N SER A 68 -12.12 4.94 -2.84
CA SER A 68 -12.43 3.55 -2.55
C SER A 68 -13.93 3.29 -2.69
N THR A 69 -14.30 2.07 -3.09
CA THR A 69 -15.67 1.60 -2.96
C THR A 69 -16.03 1.37 -1.49
N ARG A 70 -17.32 1.46 -1.12
CA ARG A 70 -17.78 1.32 0.28
C ARG A 70 -18.50 -0.02 0.51
N MET A 71 -17.89 -1.14 0.11
CA MET A 71 -18.40 -2.46 0.50
C MET A 71 -17.86 -2.87 1.86
N MET A 72 -18.66 -3.60 2.63
CA MET A 72 -18.24 -4.12 3.92
C MET A 72 -17.36 -5.35 3.70
N GLY A 73 -16.07 -5.21 4.02
CA GLY A 73 -15.11 -6.31 4.03
C GLY A 73 -14.98 -6.96 5.41
N PRO A 74 -14.19 -8.02 5.54
CA PRO A 74 -13.81 -8.56 6.85
C PRO A 74 -13.01 -7.51 7.65
N PRO A 75 -13.03 -7.58 9.01
CA PRO A 75 -12.43 -6.56 9.87
C PRO A 75 -10.96 -6.25 9.56
N PHE A 76 -10.15 -7.27 9.23
CA PHE A 76 -8.75 -7.09 8.87
C PHE A 76 -8.59 -6.22 7.61
N HIS A 77 -9.36 -6.51 6.56
CA HIS A 77 -9.33 -5.75 5.31
C HIS A 77 -9.80 -4.31 5.51
N MET A 78 -10.83 -4.10 6.35
CA MET A 78 -11.27 -2.75 6.71
C MET A 78 -10.20 -1.95 7.46
N ASP A 79 -9.45 -2.59 8.36
CA ASP A 79 -8.32 -1.95 9.05
C ASP A 79 -7.19 -1.59 8.07
N VAL A 80 -6.89 -2.45 7.09
CA VAL A 80 -5.93 -2.16 6.01
C VAL A 80 -6.38 -0.95 5.18
N GLU A 81 -7.65 -0.93 4.74
CA GLU A 81 -8.21 0.18 3.97
C GLU A 81 -8.19 1.49 4.75
N ARG A 82 -8.52 1.46 6.03
CA ARG A 82 -8.44 2.64 6.92
C ARG A 82 -7.01 3.15 7.02
N ALA A 83 -6.05 2.25 7.26
CA ALA A 83 -4.65 2.61 7.41
C ALA A 83 -4.08 3.22 6.12
N LEU A 84 -4.38 2.64 4.96
CA LEU A 84 -3.98 3.18 3.66
C LEU A 84 -4.63 4.55 3.41
N GLY A 85 -5.96 4.66 3.57
CA GLY A 85 -6.69 5.90 3.32
C GLY A 85 -6.21 7.06 4.20
N ALA A 86 -6.21 6.86 5.52
CA ALA A 86 -5.81 7.89 6.47
C ALA A 86 -4.32 8.22 6.37
N GLY A 87 -3.47 7.20 6.19
CA GLY A 87 -2.04 7.39 6.09
C GLY A 87 -1.64 8.14 4.82
N PHE A 88 -2.20 7.81 3.66
CA PHE A 88 -1.90 8.56 2.43
C PHE A 88 -2.45 9.98 2.47
N GLU A 89 -3.62 10.22 3.07
CA GLU A 89 -4.15 11.58 3.19
C GLU A 89 -3.23 12.49 4.03
N GLN A 90 -2.62 11.93 5.09
CA GLN A 90 -1.78 12.67 6.05
C GLN A 90 -0.27 12.63 5.74
N GLY A 91 0.14 11.80 4.78
CA GLY A 91 1.54 11.62 4.37
C GLY A 91 2.17 10.37 4.96
N MET A 92 1.94 9.25 4.29
CA MET A 92 2.39 7.91 4.67
C MET A 92 3.89 7.79 4.47
N ARG A 93 4.65 7.43 5.50
CA ARG A 93 6.07 7.14 5.34
C ARG A 93 6.21 5.83 4.58
N VAL A 94 7.11 5.82 3.60
CA VAL A 94 7.40 4.63 2.80
C VAL A 94 8.89 4.33 2.81
N SER A 95 9.23 3.07 3.03
CA SER A 95 10.58 2.55 2.95
C SER A 95 10.56 1.25 2.15
N ARG A 96 11.50 1.09 1.22
CA ARG A 96 11.71 -0.18 0.53
C ARG A 96 13.10 -0.70 0.86
N GLU A 97 13.14 -1.93 1.35
CA GLU A 97 14.36 -2.67 1.64
C GLU A 97 14.31 -4.00 0.87
N GLY A 98 15.05 -4.06 -0.25
CA GLY A 98 15.01 -5.19 -1.17
C GLY A 98 13.59 -5.46 -1.70
N ASP A 99 13.06 -6.63 -1.36
CA ASP A 99 11.73 -7.09 -1.75
C ASP A 99 10.63 -6.72 -0.75
N THR A 100 10.97 -6.01 0.33
CA THR A 100 10.00 -5.59 1.35
C THR A 100 9.70 -4.11 1.24
N LEU A 101 8.41 -3.76 1.16
CA LEU A 101 7.91 -2.41 1.21
C LEU A 101 7.18 -2.19 2.53
N THR A 102 7.65 -1.24 3.33
CA THR A 102 7.01 -0.86 4.59
C THR A 102 6.34 0.48 4.44
N LEU A 103 5.04 0.54 4.72
CA LEU A 103 4.26 1.76 4.84
C LEU A 103 3.93 1.99 6.32
N SER A 104 4.20 3.18 6.83
CA SER A 104 3.85 3.50 8.21
C SER A 104 3.34 4.92 8.39
N HIS A 105 2.34 5.04 9.26
CA HIS A 105 1.77 6.32 9.66
C HIS A 105 1.20 6.19 11.07
N ASP A 106 1.60 7.09 11.96
CA ASP A 106 1.21 7.05 13.38
C ASP A 106 1.50 5.66 14.00
N LYS A 107 0.47 4.96 14.49
CA LYS A 107 0.55 3.62 15.07
C LYS A 107 0.45 2.49 14.04
N ASP A 108 0.05 2.79 12.82
CA ASP A 108 -0.22 1.79 11.80
C ASP A 108 1.04 1.53 10.96
N THR A 109 1.40 0.26 10.82
CA THR A 109 2.53 -0.23 10.02
C THR A 109 2.08 -1.39 9.15
N LEU A 110 2.13 -1.20 7.84
CA LEU A 110 1.84 -2.22 6.83
C LEU A 110 3.14 -2.68 6.21
N VAL A 111 3.33 -3.99 6.16
CA VAL A 111 4.49 -4.62 5.52
C VAL A 111 3.99 -5.41 4.33
N PHE A 112 4.50 -5.05 3.16
CA PHE A 112 4.25 -5.74 1.90
C PHE A 112 5.53 -6.38 1.39
N VAL A 113 5.37 -7.45 0.61
CA VAL A 113 6.45 -8.14 -0.09
C VAL A 113 6.19 -8.06 -1.59
N VAL A 114 7.24 -7.94 -2.40
CA VAL A 114 7.12 -7.97 -3.87
C VAL A 114 6.39 -9.25 -4.28
N ASP A 115 5.33 -9.09 -5.05
CA ASP A 115 4.59 -10.21 -5.62
C ASP A 115 5.34 -10.70 -6.86
N SER A 116 6.30 -11.60 -6.67
CA SER A 116 7.10 -12.21 -7.74
C SER A 116 6.33 -13.25 -8.55
N SER A 117 5.04 -13.48 -8.27
CA SER A 117 4.20 -14.41 -9.03
C SER A 117 3.89 -13.94 -10.46
N ALA A 118 4.34 -12.74 -10.84
CA ALA A 118 4.26 -12.20 -12.19
C ALA A 118 5.59 -12.27 -12.98
N ALA A 119 6.55 -13.09 -12.53
CA ALA A 119 7.76 -13.41 -13.30
C ALA A 119 7.73 -14.88 -13.72
N ALA A 120 6.96 -15.18 -14.77
CA ALA A 120 7.05 -16.41 -15.55
C ALA A 120 6.85 -16.08 -17.02
#